data_AF-A0A352D8A2-F1
#
_entry.id   AF-A0A352D8A2-F1
#
_cell.length_a   1.000
_cell.length_b   1.000
_cell.length_c   1.000
_cell.angle_alpha   90.00
_cell.angle_beta   90.00
_cell.angle_gamma   90.00
#
_symmetry.space_group_name_H-M   'P 1'
#
loop_
_entity.id
_entity.type
_entity.pdbx_description
1 polymer ?
#
loop_
_entity_poly.entity_id
_entity_poly.type
_entity_poly.pdbx_seq_one_letter_code
_entity_poly.pdbx_strand_id
1 'polypeptide(L)'
;MLEDNPLLSEEDKKKRVLQEKWPATVILAAPFVFLLLPLWTAARERVDRRAAAAMILTFEAVMLGAEYFSISRGHWVWNPNRTLGPTIFGIPIEEPLLYYWFPPLFVVVLMHTLDKYIFEKRGNREG
;
A
#
# COMPACT_ATOMS: atom_id res chain seq x y z
N MET A 1 29.73 49.54 27.06
CA MET A 1 28.99 49.42 25.80
C MET A 1 29.45 48.13 25.16
N LEU A 2 28.72 47.04 25.39
CA LEU A 2 28.94 45.76 24.72
C LEU A 2 28.07 45.79 23.46
N GLU A 3 28.72 45.71 22.31
CA GLU A 3 28.09 45.73 21.00
C GLU A 3 27.16 44.52 20.84
N ASP A 4 25.87 44.77 20.65
CA ASP A 4 24.92 43.80 20.13
C ASP A 4 25.39 43.41 18.73
N ASN A 5 25.90 42.19 18.58
CA ASN A 5 26.44 41.68 17.33
C ASN A 5 25.36 40.85 16.61
N PRO A 6 24.61 41.40 15.63
CA PRO A 6 23.42 40.77 15.04
C PRO A 6 23.72 39.55 14.14
N LEU A 7 25.00 39.26 13.87
CA LEU A 7 25.44 38.19 12.97
C LEU A 7 25.33 36.78 13.56
N LEU A 8 25.30 36.65 14.90
CA LEU A 8 25.11 35.36 15.58
C LEU A 8 23.66 34.86 15.50
N SER A 9 22.68 35.75 15.28
CA SER A 9 21.26 35.37 15.27
C SER A 9 20.81 34.67 13.98
N GLU A 10 21.45 34.91 12.84
CA GLU A 10 21.00 34.35 11.56
C GLU A 10 21.65 32.99 11.26
N GLU A 11 22.90 32.77 11.65
CA GLU A 11 23.55 31.44 11.54
C GLU A 11 22.92 30.41 12.49
N ASP A 12 22.52 30.81 13.69
CA ASP A 12 21.83 29.93 14.65
C ASP A 12 20.39 29.63 14.22
N LYS A 13 19.70 30.57 13.57
CA LYS A 13 18.39 30.29 12.93
C LYS A 13 18.56 29.31 11.76
N LYS A 14 19.59 29.48 10.93
CA LYS A 14 19.85 28.58 9.79
C LYS A 14 20.26 27.18 10.26
N LYS A 15 21.06 27.06 11.31
CA LYS A 15 21.41 25.77 11.96
C LYS A 15 20.20 25.10 12.63
N ARG A 16 19.27 25.86 13.23
CA ARG A 16 18.02 25.30 13.79
C ARG A 16 17.02 24.81 12.75
N VAL A 17 16.99 25.41 11.56
CA VAL A 17 16.17 24.91 10.44
C VAL A 17 16.80 23.68 9.78
N LEU A 18 18.13 23.56 9.83
CA LEU A 18 18.87 22.37 9.36
C LEU A 18 18.95 21.22 10.38
N GLN A 19 18.56 21.44 11.64
CA GLN A 19 18.58 20.41 12.68
C GLN A 19 17.39 19.45 12.51
N GLU A 20 17.51 18.59 11.51
CA GLU A 20 17.14 17.17 11.51
C GLU A 20 15.86 16.79 12.25
N LYS A 21 14.74 17.44 11.91
CA LYS A 21 13.47 16.72 12.01
C LYS A 21 13.48 15.70 10.88
N TRP A 22 13.77 14.45 11.24
CA TRP A 22 13.49 13.31 10.36
C TRP A 22 12.14 13.57 9.68
N PRO A 23 12.06 13.47 8.34
CA PRO A 23 10.82 13.75 7.64
C PRO A 23 9.71 12.97 8.33
N ALA A 24 8.57 13.59 8.61
CA ALA A 24 7.49 12.92 9.33
C ALA A 24 7.12 11.57 8.67
N THR A 25 7.32 11.48 7.36
CA THR A 25 7.22 10.25 6.55
C THR A 25 8.19 9.14 6.97
N VAL A 26 9.44 9.45 7.31
CA VAL A 26 10.42 8.45 7.78
C VAL A 26 10.07 7.93 9.16
N ILE A 27 9.63 8.81 10.07
CA ILE A 27 9.16 8.40 11.40
C ILE A 27 7.91 7.51 11.27
N LEU A 28 7.00 7.85 10.35
CA LEU A 28 5.80 7.07 10.09
C LEU A 28 6.10 5.72 9.43
N ALA A 29 7.08 5.68 8.52
CA ALA A 29 7.46 4.48 7.78
C ALA A 29 8.36 3.52 8.58
N ALA A 30 9.12 4.03 9.55
CA ALA A 30 10.04 3.25 10.38
C ALA A 30 9.41 1.98 10.99
N PRO A 31 8.27 2.03 11.70
CA PRO A 31 7.65 0.81 12.26
C PRO A 31 7.29 -0.21 11.18
N PHE A 32 6.86 0.23 10.00
CA PHE A 32 6.57 -0.67 8.88
C PHE A 32 7.84 -1.31 8.34
N VAL A 33 8.95 -0.57 8.22
CA VAL A 33 10.24 -1.12 7.78
C VAL A 33 10.76 -2.17 8.77
N PHE A 34 10.68 -1.89 10.08
CA PHE A 34 11.10 -2.84 11.11
C PHE A 34 10.23 -4.10 11.20
N LEU A 35 8.96 -4.03 10.79
CA LEU A 35 8.08 -5.20 10.68
C LEU A 35 8.27 -5.95 9.35
N LEU A 36 8.40 -5.22 8.25
CA LEU A 36 8.50 -5.80 6.90
C LEU A 36 9.83 -6.47 6.65
N LEU A 37 10.95 -5.94 7.15
CA LEU A 37 12.28 -6.54 6.97
C LEU A 37 12.39 -7.98 7.50
N PRO A 38 12.09 -8.28 8.78
CA PRO A 38 12.16 -9.64 9.28
C PRO A 38 11.14 -10.55 8.59
N LEU A 39 9.93 -10.04 8.32
CA LEU A 39 8.89 -10.78 7.62
C LEU A 39 9.32 -11.15 6.19
N TRP A 40 9.93 -10.22 5.47
CA TRP A 40 10.50 -10.45 4.14
C TRP A 40 11.61 -11.48 4.20
N THR A 41 12.56 -11.38 5.14
CA THR A 41 13.62 -12.38 5.26
C THR A 41 13.09 -13.79 5.55
N ALA A 42 12.02 -13.90 6.33
CA ALA A 42 11.38 -15.17 6.67
C ALA A 42 10.51 -15.73 5.53
N ALA A 43 9.86 -14.87 4.75
CA ALA A 43 8.87 -15.27 3.75
C ALA A 43 9.41 -15.31 2.31
N ARG A 44 10.50 -14.61 1.99
CA ARG A 44 10.99 -14.43 0.59
C ARG A 44 11.23 -15.72 -0.19
N GLU A 45 11.55 -16.82 0.50
CA GLU A 45 11.81 -18.13 -0.12
C GLU A 45 10.53 -18.93 -0.36
N ARG A 46 9.44 -18.58 0.33
CA ARG A 46 8.12 -19.22 0.23
C ARG A 46 7.13 -18.42 -0.60
N VAL A 47 7.44 -17.16 -0.91
CA VAL A 47 6.58 -16.27 -1.70
C VAL A 47 6.76 -16.57 -3.18
N ASP A 48 5.67 -16.97 -3.83
CA ASP A 48 5.61 -17.00 -5.29
C ASP A 48 5.65 -15.56 -5.82
N ARG A 49 6.77 -15.19 -6.44
CA ARG A 49 6.99 -13.86 -7.02
C ARG A 49 6.00 -13.53 -8.13
N ARG A 50 5.51 -14.53 -8.87
CA ARG A 50 4.49 -14.33 -9.92
C ARG A 50 3.16 -13.99 -9.29
N ALA A 51 2.77 -14.70 -8.23
CA ALA A 51 1.55 -14.38 -7.48
C ALA A 51 1.65 -12.99 -6.82
N ALA A 52 2.80 -12.64 -6.24
CA ALA A 52 3.03 -11.32 -5.68
C ALA A 52 2.94 -10.21 -6.74
N ALA A 53 3.57 -10.39 -7.91
CA ALA A 53 3.50 -9.44 -9.01
C ALA A 53 2.06 -9.31 -9.56
N ALA A 54 1.36 -10.43 -9.76
CA ALA A 54 -0.02 -10.43 -10.19
C ALA A 54 -0.93 -9.70 -9.19
N MET A 55 -0.68 -9.88 -7.89
CA MET A 55 -1.42 -9.20 -6.83
C MET A 55 -1.24 -7.68 -6.88
N ILE A 56 0.01 -7.21 -7.02
CA ILE A 56 0.31 -5.78 -7.16
C ILE A 56 -0.36 -5.22 -8.41
N LEU A 57 -0.22 -5.88 -9.56
CA LEU A 57 -0.81 -5.42 -10.82
C LEU A 57 -2.34 -5.39 -10.77
N THR A 58 -2.97 -6.39 -10.16
CA THR A 58 -4.44 -6.43 -10.00
C THR A 58 -4.91 -5.34 -9.06
N PHE A 59 -4.21 -5.11 -7.96
CA PHE A 59 -4.52 -4.02 -7.03
C PHE A 59 -4.43 -2.66 -7.74
N GLU A 60 -3.31 -2.37 -8.42
CA GLU A 60 -3.13 -1.11 -9.15
C GLU A 60 -4.19 -0.93 -10.24
N ALA A 61 -4.53 -1.98 -11.00
CA ALA A 61 -5.56 -1.90 -12.03
C ALA A 61 -6.95 -1.57 -11.44
N VAL A 62 -7.31 -2.20 -10.31
CA VAL A 62 -8.57 -1.92 -9.62
C VAL A 62 -8.58 -0.51 -9.03
N MET A 63 -7.48 -0.09 -8.40
CA MET A 63 -7.35 1.25 -7.80
C MET A 63 -7.39 2.35 -8.86
N LEU A 64 -6.65 2.21 -9.96
CA LEU A 64 -6.69 3.15 -11.08
C LEU A 64 -8.09 3.25 -11.69
N GLY A 65 -8.78 2.12 -11.86
CA GLY A 65 -10.17 2.11 -12.33
C GLY A 65 -11.11 2.83 -11.37
N ALA A 66 -10.97 2.58 -10.07
CA ALA A 66 -11.77 3.21 -9.03
C ALA A 66 -11.49 4.72 -8.94
N GLU A 67 -10.23 5.13 -9.01
CA GLU A 67 -9.80 6.53 -8.98
C GLU A 67 -10.30 7.27 -10.22
N TYR A 68 -10.13 6.69 -11.42
CA TYR A 68 -10.67 7.26 -12.66
C TYR A 68 -12.19 7.46 -12.58
N PHE A 69 -12.92 6.44 -12.11
CA PHE A 69 -14.36 6.51 -11.96
C PHE A 69 -14.77 7.59 -10.94
N SER A 70 -14.04 7.70 -9.84
CA SER A 70 -14.26 8.69 -8.78
C SER A 70 -14.03 10.12 -9.28
N ILE A 71 -12.89 10.37 -9.95
CA ILE A 71 -12.55 11.66 -10.56
C ILE A 71 -13.58 12.05 -11.62
N SER A 72 -13.98 11.13 -12.51
CA SER A 72 -14.96 11.40 -13.58
C SER A 72 -16.32 11.88 -13.06
N ARG A 73 -16.59 11.64 -11.78
CA ARG A 73 -17.88 11.91 -11.11
C ARG A 73 -17.76 13.05 -10.10
N GLY A 74 -16.60 13.69 -9.98
CA GLY A 74 -16.36 14.81 -9.07
C GLY A 74 -16.28 14.41 -7.58
N HIS A 75 -16.12 13.13 -7.28
CA HIS A 75 -15.95 12.65 -5.91
C HIS A 75 -14.55 12.04 -5.79
N TRP A 76 -13.66 12.61 -4.99
CA TRP A 76 -12.28 12.10 -4.91
C TRP A 76 -12.16 10.84 -4.04
N VAL A 77 -13.01 10.69 -3.02
CA VAL A 77 -12.83 9.59 -2.04
C VAL A 77 -14.14 8.89 -1.69
N TRP A 78 -15.28 9.58 -1.73
CA TRP A 78 -16.49 9.04 -1.13
C TRP A 78 -17.77 9.63 -1.72
N ASN A 79 -18.76 8.74 -1.97
CA ASN A 79 -20.14 9.13 -2.27
C ASN A 79 -21.10 8.34 -1.36
N PRO A 80 -21.71 8.98 -0.34
CA PRO A 80 -22.62 8.31 0.62
C PRO A 80 -23.79 7.65 -0.07
N ASN A 81 -24.22 8.20 -1.20
CA ASN A 81 -25.40 7.75 -1.92
C ASN A 81 -25.18 6.43 -2.68
N ARG A 82 -23.94 5.88 -2.66
CA ARG A 82 -23.59 4.63 -3.35
C ARG A 82 -23.03 3.56 -2.44
N THR A 83 -22.90 3.85 -1.15
CA THR A 83 -22.64 2.84 -0.15
C THR A 83 -23.87 1.97 -0.04
N LEU A 84 -23.76 0.68 -0.37
CA LEU A 84 -24.87 -0.26 -0.28
C LEU A 84 -24.83 -1.01 1.06
N GLY A 85 -23.66 -1.06 1.69
CA GLY A 85 -23.39 -1.86 2.87
C GLY A 85 -23.36 -1.08 4.18
N PRO A 86 -23.24 -1.81 5.31
CA PRO A 86 -23.16 -1.20 6.62
C PRO A 86 -21.87 -0.37 6.78
N THR A 87 -21.98 0.69 7.56
CA THR A 87 -20.85 1.54 7.94
C THR A 87 -20.41 1.22 9.37
N ILE A 88 -19.11 1.17 9.61
CA ILE A 88 -18.51 1.06 10.95
C ILE A 88 -17.70 2.34 11.18
N PHE A 89 -18.01 3.07 12.25
CA PHE A 89 -17.39 4.39 12.54
C PHE A 89 -17.50 5.40 11.37
N GLY A 90 -18.57 5.32 10.57
CA GLY A 90 -18.78 6.18 9.40
C GLY A 90 -18.00 5.75 8.15
N ILE A 91 -17.24 4.66 8.20
CA ILE A 91 -16.50 4.10 7.07
C ILE A 91 -17.29 2.90 6.50
N PRO A 92 -17.58 2.87 5.20
CA PRO A 92 -18.25 1.73 4.58
C PRO A 92 -17.34 0.50 4.54
N ILE A 93 -17.82 -0.65 5.02
CA ILE A 93 -17.01 -1.88 5.07
C ILE A 93 -16.67 -2.40 3.66
N GLU A 94 -17.53 -2.08 2.69
CA GLU A 94 -17.38 -2.49 1.29
C GLU A 94 -16.09 -1.95 0.66
N GLU A 95 -15.67 -0.75 1.02
CA GLU A 95 -14.48 -0.12 0.44
C GLU A 95 -13.19 -0.84 0.85
N PRO A 96 -12.90 -1.09 2.14
CA PRO A 96 -11.73 -1.87 2.51
C PRO A 96 -11.74 -3.27 1.88
N LEU A 97 -12.90 -3.93 1.88
CA LEU A 97 -13.05 -5.26 1.31
C LEU A 97 -12.75 -5.28 -0.19
N LEU A 98 -13.32 -4.34 -0.95
CA LEU A 98 -13.17 -4.30 -2.39
C LEU A 98 -11.76 -3.86 -2.82
N TYR A 99 -11.15 -2.90 -2.12
CA TYR A 99 -9.86 -2.34 -2.53
C TYR A 99 -8.68 -3.12 -1.96
N TYR A 100 -8.71 -3.52 -0.69
CA TYR A 100 -7.53 -4.10 -0.04
C TYR A 100 -7.60 -5.63 0.09
N TRP A 101 -8.79 -6.22 0.14
CA TRP A 101 -8.94 -7.67 0.39
C TRP A 101 -9.22 -8.45 -0.88
N PHE A 102 -10.08 -7.91 -1.76
CA PHE A 102 -10.49 -8.60 -2.97
C PHE A 102 -9.33 -8.86 -3.95
N PRO A 103 -8.42 -7.91 -4.27
CA PRO A 103 -7.34 -8.18 -5.21
C PRO A 103 -6.37 -9.26 -4.72
N PRO A 104 -5.87 -9.24 -3.46
CA PRO A 104 -5.06 -10.33 -2.93
C PRO A 104 -5.75 -11.68 -2.93
N LEU A 105 -7.00 -11.75 -2.47
CA LEU A 105 -7.76 -13.00 -2.41
C LEU A 105 -8.02 -13.57 -3.81
N PHE A 106 -8.43 -12.72 -4.75
CA PHE A 106 -8.66 -13.12 -6.14
C PHE A 106 -7.39 -13.71 -6.76
N VAL A 107 -6.24 -13.04 -6.59
CA VAL A 107 -4.96 -13.54 -7.15
C VAL A 107 -4.54 -14.86 -6.51
N VAL A 108 -4.67 -15.00 -5.19
CA VAL A 108 -4.34 -16.26 -4.49
C VAL A 108 -5.19 -17.41 -5.01
N VAL A 109 -6.52 -17.21 -5.11
CA VAL A 109 -7.45 -18.23 -5.61
C VAL A 109 -7.18 -18.55 -7.08
N LEU A 110 -6.94 -17.53 -7.91
CA LEU A 110 -6.66 -17.68 -9.33
C LEU A 110 -5.37 -18.49 -9.55
N MET A 111 -4.28 -18.11 -8.90
CA MET A 111 -2.99 -18.79 -9.05
C MET A 111 -3.07 -20.23 -8.55
N HIS A 112 -3.74 -20.48 -7.42
CA HIS A 112 -3.93 -21.84 -6.92
C HIS A 112 -4.76 -22.71 -7.89
N THR A 113 -5.78 -22.13 -8.52
CA THR A 113 -6.60 -22.82 -9.52
C THR A 113 -5.81 -23.12 -10.78
N LEU A 114 -5.01 -22.16 -11.26
CA LEU A 114 -4.15 -22.32 -12.43
C LEU A 114 -3.09 -23.39 -12.19
N ASP A 115 -2.43 -23.38 -11.01
CA ASP A 115 -1.46 -24.40 -10.65
C ASP A 115 -2.10 -25.79 -10.67
N LYS A 116 -3.26 -25.96 -10.03
CA LYS A 116 -3.98 -27.24 -10.07
C LYS A 116 -4.25 -27.69 -11.51
N TYR A 117 -4.77 -26.79 -12.34
CA TYR A 117 -5.16 -27.10 -13.72
C TYR A 117 -3.95 -27.39 -14.63
N ILE A 118 -2.83 -26.70 -14.43
CA ILE A 118 -1.60 -26.88 -15.22
C ILE A 118 -0.86 -28.15 -14.77
N PHE A 119 -0.77 -28.42 -13.46
CA PHE A 119 -0.08 -29.60 -12.93
C PHE A 119 -0.88 -30.90 -13.13
N GLU A 120 -2.21 -30.91 -12.98
CA GLU A 120 -3.04 -32.08 -13.34
C GLU A 120 -2.88 -32.44 -14.83
N LYS A 121 -2.78 -31.42 -15.70
CA LYS A 121 -2.66 -31.63 -17.15
C LYS A 121 -1.26 -32.10 -17.58
N ARG A 122 -0.23 -31.90 -16.76
CA ARG A 122 1.13 -32.43 -16.99
C ARG A 122 1.26 -33.88 -16.53
N GLY A 123 0.70 -34.24 -15.38
CA GLY A 123 0.70 -35.62 -14.89
C GLY A 123 -0.06 -36.59 -15.82
N ASN A 124 -1.09 -36.11 -16.52
CA ASN A 124 -1.89 -36.91 -17.44
C ASN A 124 -1.32 -37.02 -18.87
N ARG A 125 -0.16 -36.42 -19.15
CA ARG A 125 0.55 -36.53 -20.44
C ARG A 125 1.75 -37.48 -20.38
N GLU A 126 2.15 -37.91 -19.19
CA GLU A 126 3.30 -38.80 -18.96
C GLU A 126 2.87 -40.21 -18.48
N GLY A 127 1.58 -40.49 -18.38
CA GLY A 127 1.00 -41.83 -18.18
C GLY A 127 0.30 -42.32 -19.43
#